data_AF-A0A3B9EHX9-F1
#
_entry.id   AF-A0A3B9EHX9-F1
#
_cell.length_a   1.000
_cell.length_b   1.000
_cell.length_c   1.000
_cell.angle_alpha   90.00
_cell.angle_beta   90.00
_cell.angle_gamma   90.00
#
_symmetry.space_group_name_H-M   'P 1'
#
loop_
_entity.id
_entity.type
_entity.pdbx_description
1 polymer ?
#
loop_
_entity_poly.entity_id
_entity_poly.type
_entity_poly.pdbx_seq_one_letter_code
_entity_poly.pdbx_strand_id
1 'polypeptide(L)' 'ILLLDEAPAHLDEARRAALFDEIEALKLQAFMTGTERPLFTALEGRAQFVAVE' A
#
# COMPACT_ATOMS: atom_id res chain seq x y z
N ILE A 1 -14.41 3.20 -0.40
CA ILE A 1 -13.12 3.54 -1.06
C ILE A 1 -12.23 4.15 0.01
N LEU A 2 -10.99 3.68 0.14
CA LEU A 2 -9.97 4.21 1.05
C LEU A 2 -8.87 4.89 0.22
N LEU A 3 -8.42 6.07 0.63
CA LEU A 3 -7.32 6.79 0.00
C LEU A 3 -6.24 7.03 1.06
N LEU A 4 -5.02 6.59 0.79
CA LEU A 4 -3.88 6.76 1.68
C LEU A 4 -2.78 7.52 0.94
N ASP A 5 -2.47 8.71 1.43
CA ASP A 5 -1.44 9.56 0.84
C ASP A 5 -0.12 9.38 1.61
N GLU A 6 0.88 8.80 0.96
CA GLU A 6 2.22 8.50 1.49
C GLU A 6 2.28 7.72 2.82
N ALA A 7 1.16 7.17 3.29
CA ALA A 7 1.07 6.50 4.59
C ALA A 7 2.12 5.38 4.80
N PRO A 8 2.46 4.53 3.80
CA PRO A 8 3.52 3.52 3.97
C PRO A 8 4.88 4.09 4.32
N ALA A 9 5.22 5.31 3.87
CA ALA A 9 6.52 5.93 4.12
C ALA A 9 6.75 6.22 5.62
N HIS A 10 5.66 6.34 6.40
CA HIS A 10 5.71 6.61 7.83
C HIS A 10 5.73 5.34 8.71
N LEU A 11 5.68 4.17 8.09
CA LEU A 11 5.60 2.89 8.78
C LEU A 11 6.88 2.09 8.60
N ASP A 12 7.26 1.34 9.63
CA ASP A 12 8.25 0.28 9.51
C ASP A 12 7.72 -0.88 8.64
N GLU A 13 8.62 -1.78 8.23
CA GLU A 13 8.28 -2.88 7.31
C GLU A 13 7.17 -3.79 7.84
N ALA A 14 7.21 -4.14 9.14
CA ALA A 14 6.22 -5.01 9.76
C ALA A 14 4.83 -4.34 9.80
N ARG A 15 4.78 -3.05 10.13
CA ARG A 15 3.53 -2.27 10.14
C ARG A 15 2.95 -2.08 8.75
N ARG A 16 3.79 -1.89 7.72
CA ARG A 16 3.31 -1.83 6.32
C ARG A 16 2.67 -3.15 5.90
N ALA A 17 3.33 -4.28 6.16
CA ALA A 17 2.78 -5.59 5.84
C ALA A 17 1.41 -5.81 6.52
N ALA A 18 1.32 -5.52 7.83
CA ALA A 18 0.06 -5.62 8.57
C ALA A 18 -1.03 -4.69 8.01
N LEU A 19 -0.70 -3.44 7.67
CA LEU A 19 -1.64 -2.52 7.04
C LEU A 19 -2.21 -3.10 5.74
N PHE A 20 -1.36 -3.66 4.89
CA PHE A 20 -1.79 -4.24 3.61
C PHE A 20 -2.69 -5.46 3.79
N ASP A 21 -2.41 -6.31 4.78
CA ASP A 21 -3.26 -7.44 5.12
C ASP A 21 -4.64 -7.00 5.62
N GLU A 22 -4.71 -5.97 6.46
CA GLU A 22 -5.97 -5.39 6.92
C GLU A 22 -6.77 -4.78 5.76
N ILE A 23 -6.11 -4.05 4.84
CA ILE A 23 -6.77 -3.47 3.66
C ILE A 23 -7.40 -4.58 2.79
N GLU A 24 -6.70 -5.68 2.58
CA GLU A 24 -7.21 -6.81 1.79
C GLU A 24 -8.37 -7.52 2.50
N ALA A 25 -8.28 -7.69 3.82
CA ALA A 25 -9.34 -8.28 4.65
C ALA A 25 -10.63 -7.45 4.64
N LEU A 26 -10.53 -6.12 4.54
CA LEU A 26 -11.69 -5.22 4.47
C LEU A 26 -12.48 -5.33 3.15
N LYS A 27 -11.93 -5.99 2.11
CA LYS A 27 -12.56 -6.17 0.79
C LYS A 27 -13.09 -4.88 0.16
N LEU A 28 -12.39 -3.77 0.42
CA LEU A 28 -12.71 -2.46 -0.13
C LEU A 28 -11.72 -2.10 -1.24
N GLN A 29 -12.11 -1.16 -2.09
CA GLN A 29 -11.18 -0.54 -3.02
C GLN A 29 -10.31 0.48 -2.27
N ALA A 30 -8.99 0.28 -2.30
CA ALA A 30 -8.00 1.18 -1.74
C ALA A 30 -7.09 1.73 -2.84
N PHE A 31 -6.80 3.03 -2.77
CA PHE A 31 -5.73 3.65 -3.55
C PHE A 31 -4.69 4.21 -2.60
N MET A 32 -3.43 4.05 -2.98
CA MET A 32 -2.29 4.49 -2.18
C MET A 32 -1.28 5.17 -3.09
N THR A 33 -0.68 6.24 -2.60
CA THR A 33 0.41 6.97 -3.26
C THR A 33 1.70 6.77 -2.48
N GLY A 34 2.83 6.91 -3.17
CA GLY A 34 4.15 6.91 -2.56
C GLY A 34 5.22 7.14 -3.61
N THR A 35 6.35 7.66 -3.16
CA THR A 35 7.49 8.03 -4.00
C THR A 35 8.45 6.87 -4.27
N GLU A 36 8.51 5.90 -3.36
CA GLU A 36 9.46 4.79 -3.40
C GLU A 36 8.76 3.45 -3.61
N ARG A 37 9.12 2.74 -4.70
CA ARG A 37 8.61 1.38 -5.00
C ARG A 37 8.81 0.38 -3.85
N PRO A 38 9.97 0.33 -3.17
CA PRO A 38 10.21 -0.65 -2.10
C PRO A 38 9.22 -0.60 -0.93
N LEU A 39 8.57 0.55 -0.68
CA LEU A 39 7.55 0.68 0.37
C LEU A 39 6.36 -0.26 0.15
N PHE A 40 6.12 -0.69 -1.08
CA PHE A 40 4.97 -1.52 -1.44
C PHE A 40 5.33 -2.97 -1.77
N THR A 41 6.54 -3.43 -1.47
CA THR A 41 7.01 -4.79 -1.80
C THR A 41 6.07 -5.89 -1.29
N ALA A 42 5.43 -5.69 -0.13
CA ALA A 42 4.47 -6.65 0.44
C ALA A 42 3.12 -6.72 -0.30
N LEU A 43 2.86 -5.82 -1.27
CA LEU A 43 1.70 -5.84 -2.15
C LEU A 43 2.00 -6.42 -3.55
N GLU A 44 3.23 -6.86 -3.82
CA GLU A 44 3.58 -7.49 -5.10
C GLU A 44 2.68 -8.72 -5.36
N GLY A 45 2.05 -8.76 -6.53
CA GLY A 45 1.09 -9.79 -6.90
C GLY A 45 -0.31 -9.67 -6.28
N ARG A 46 -0.52 -8.74 -5.34
CA ARG A 46 -1.82 -8.49 -4.66
C ARG A 46 -2.48 -7.18 -5.11
N ALA A 47 -1.69 -6.22 -5.60
CA ALA A 47 -2.17 -4.92 -6.06
C ALA A 47 -1.77 -4.62 -7.51
N GLN A 48 -2.53 -3.75 -8.15
CA GLN A 48 -2.11 -3.11 -9.39
C GLN A 48 -1.23 -1.91 -9.05
N PHE A 49 -0.11 -1.80 -9.77
CA PHE A 49 0.81 -0.69 -9.63
C PHE A 49 0.79 0.19 -10.87
N VAL A 50 0.81 1.49 -10.63
CA VAL A 50 0.84 2.53 -11.68
C VAL A 50 1.97 3.49 -11.34
N ALA A 51 2.91 3.68 -12.27
CA ALA A 51 3.88 4.75 -12.20
C ALA A 51 3.31 5.98 -12.92
N VAL A 52 3.53 7.17 -12.35
CA VAL A 52 3.10 8.45 -12.91
C VAL A 52 4.35 9.31 -13.12
N GLU A 53 4.49 9.88 -14.31
CA GLU A 53 5.58 10.79 -14.70
C GLU A 53 5.17 12.27 -14.55
#